data_AF-A0A1M6WJW8-F1
#
_entry.id   AF-A0A1M6WJW8-F1
#
_cell.length_a   1.000
_cell.length_b   1.000
_cell.length_c   1.000
_cell.angle_alpha   90.00
_cell.angle_beta   90.00
_cell.angle_gamma   90.00
#
_symmetry.space_group_name_H-M   'P 1'
#
loop_
_entity.id
_entity.type
_entity.pdbx_description
1 polymer ?
#
loop_
_entity_poly.entity_id
_entity_poly.type
_entity_poly.pdbx_seq_one_letter_code
_entity_poly.pdbx_strand_id
1 'polypeptide(L)'
;MKKTEDLVITDRRMLELMEFTITKGKVGTKAEFLASIGANPRNQSNYQTGHQRFTVDMIRKAAEVYGIDTNWFFGFSARMKSNLKDLSTIELLKLAVSEAEKELAKKK
;
A
#
# COMPACT_ATOMS: atom_id res chain seq x y z
N MET A 1 4.65 -16.95 15.94
CA MET A 1 4.35 -16.10 14.76
C MET A 1 4.87 -14.71 15.05
N LYS A 2 5.66 -14.09 14.15
CA LYS A 2 6.00 -12.67 14.26
C LYS A 2 4.72 -11.84 14.16
N LYS A 3 4.62 -10.76 14.93
CA LYS A 3 3.50 -9.82 14.77
C LYS A 3 3.70 -9.10 13.43
N THR A 4 2.62 -8.71 12.76
CA THR A 4 2.68 -7.95 11.49
C THR A 4 3.49 -6.64 11.65
N GLU A 5 3.59 -6.12 12.88
CA GLU A 5 4.39 -4.98 13.28
C GLU A 5 5.91 -5.19 13.13
N ASP A 6 6.38 -6.45 13.16
CA ASP A 6 7.81 -6.81 13.03
C ASP A 6 8.25 -6.93 11.56
N LEU A 7 7.34 -6.71 10.61
CA LEU A 7 7.65 -6.71 9.18
C LEU A 7 8.26 -5.37 8.78
N VAL A 8 9.24 -5.41 7.87
CA VAL A 8 9.73 -4.19 7.23
C VAL A 8 8.59 -3.50 6.52
N ILE A 9 8.65 -2.17 6.53
CA ILE A 9 7.58 -1.27 6.06
C ILE A 9 7.01 -1.63 4.68
N THR A 10 7.85 -2.05 3.73
CA THR A 10 7.42 -2.41 2.37
C THR A 10 6.49 -3.61 2.37
N ASP A 11 6.81 -4.64 3.14
CA ASP A 11 6.01 -5.87 3.19
C ASP A 11 4.72 -5.62 3.96
N ARG A 12 4.79 -4.85 5.04
CA ARG A 12 3.61 -4.44 5.78
C ARG A 12 2.64 -3.67 4.87
N ARG A 13 3.13 -2.69 4.11
CA ARG A 13 2.31 -1.90 3.17
C ARG A 13 1.79 -2.73 1.99
N MET A 14 2.54 -3.72 1.52
CA MET A 14 2.03 -4.69 0.53
C MET A 14 0.86 -5.51 1.08
N LEU A 15 0.95 -5.97 2.32
CA LEU A 15 -0.16 -6.68 2.98
C LEU A 15 -1.36 -5.76 3.24
N GLU A 16 -1.12 -4.50 3.64
CA GLU A 16 -2.17 -3.48 3.78
C GLU A 16 -2.90 -3.24 2.44
N LEU A 17 -2.14 -3.13 1.34
CA LEU A 17 -2.72 -3.00 0.00
C LEU A 17 -3.54 -4.23 -0.40
N MET A 18 -3.07 -5.44 -0.09
CA MET A 18 -3.81 -6.66 -0.36
C MET A 18 -5.16 -6.65 0.35
N GLU A 19 -5.20 -6.37 1.65
CA GLU A 19 -6.46 -6.29 2.40
C GLU A 19 -7.37 -5.16 1.89
N PHE A 20 -6.79 -4.01 1.53
CA PHE A 20 -7.53 -2.89 0.94
C PHE A 20 -8.20 -3.27 -0.38
N THR A 21 -7.47 -3.94 -1.29
CA THR A 21 -7.99 -4.33 -2.60
C THR A 21 -9.08 -5.38 -2.50
N ILE A 22 -8.96 -6.33 -1.55
CA ILE A 22 -10.01 -7.30 -1.23
C ILE A 22 -11.25 -6.60 -0.69
N THR A 23 -11.09 -5.73 0.31
CA THR A 23 -12.20 -5.00 0.94
C THR A 23 -12.96 -4.11 -0.07
N LYS A 24 -12.25 -3.58 -1.06
CA LYS A 24 -12.83 -2.78 -2.15
C LYS A 24 -13.39 -3.61 -3.31
N GLY A 25 -13.32 -4.94 -3.24
CA GLY A 25 -13.76 -5.84 -4.29
C GLY A 25 -12.95 -5.73 -5.60
N LYS A 26 -11.74 -5.18 -5.55
CA LYS A 26 -10.84 -5.12 -6.72
C LYS A 26 -10.24 -6.50 -7.05
N VAL A 27 -10.09 -7.34 -6.04
CA VAL A 27 -9.71 -8.76 -6.15
C VAL A 27 -10.56 -9.55 -5.16
N GLY A 28 -10.89 -10.80 -5.48
CA GLY A 28 -11.73 -11.66 -4.64
C GLY A 28 -10.94 -12.36 -3.54
N THR A 29 -9.66 -12.66 -3.77
CA THR A 29 -8.83 -13.45 -2.85
C THR A 29 -7.40 -12.93 -2.72
N LYS A 30 -6.72 -13.32 -1.62
CA LYS A 30 -5.28 -13.09 -1.43
C LYS A 30 -4.44 -13.74 -2.53
N ALA A 31 -4.87 -14.91 -3.01
CA ALA A 31 -4.21 -15.61 -4.09
C ALA A 31 -4.26 -14.83 -5.40
N GLU A 32 -5.41 -14.23 -5.73
CA GLU A 32 -5.55 -13.36 -6.91
C GLU A 32 -4.68 -12.11 -6.82
N PHE A 33 -4.59 -11.48 -5.64
CA PHE A 33 -3.67 -10.37 -5.41
C PHE A 33 -2.22 -10.77 -5.66
N LEU A 34 -1.77 -11.90 -5.10
CA LEU A 34 -0.40 -12.37 -5.30
C LEU A 34 -0.13 -12.69 -6.77
N ALA A 35 -1.07 -13.31 -7.46
CA ALA A 35 -0.95 -13.59 -8.89
C ALA A 35 -0.84 -12.31 -9.73
N SER A 36 -1.62 -11.27 -9.43
CA SER A 36 -1.63 -10.01 -10.21
C SER A 36 -0.28 -9.27 -10.17
N ILE A 37 0.46 -9.40 -9.09
CA ILE A 37 1.79 -8.79 -8.91
C ILE A 37 2.94 -9.73 -9.32
N GLY A 38 2.63 -10.94 -9.81
CA GLY A 38 3.61 -11.95 -10.22
C GLY A 38 4.24 -12.72 -9.06
N ALA A 39 3.62 -12.73 -7.88
CA ALA A 39 4.01 -13.58 -6.76
C ALA A 39 3.34 -14.96 -6.86
N ASN A 40 3.98 -15.99 -6.28
CA ASN A 40 3.40 -17.32 -6.23
C ASN A 40 2.35 -17.40 -5.11
N PRO A 41 1.07 -17.66 -5.40
CA PRO A 41 0.02 -17.74 -4.38
C PRO A 41 0.27 -18.83 -3.32
N ARG A 42 1.02 -19.89 -3.67
CA ARG A 42 1.37 -20.98 -2.73
C ARG A 42 2.23 -20.48 -1.56
N ASN A 43 2.93 -19.36 -1.73
CA ASN A 43 3.82 -18.80 -0.71
C ASN A 43 3.12 -17.76 0.19
N GLN A 44 1.79 -17.66 0.15
CA GLN A 44 1.03 -16.66 0.91
C GLN A 44 1.43 -16.59 2.40
N SER A 45 1.54 -17.74 3.06
CA SER A 45 1.92 -17.83 4.47
C SER A 45 3.34 -17.29 4.73
N ASN A 46 4.26 -17.48 3.79
CA ASN A 46 5.64 -17.01 3.92
C ASN A 46 5.72 -15.49 3.87
N TYR A 47 4.90 -14.83 3.05
CA TYR A 47 4.81 -13.38 3.01
C TYR A 47 4.17 -12.81 4.29
N GLN A 48 3.09 -13.44 4.77
CA GLN A 48 2.39 -13.00 5.99
C GLN A 48 3.26 -13.12 7.25
N THR A 49 4.12 -14.12 7.30
CA THR A 49 5.01 -14.38 8.44
C THR A 49 6.38 -13.71 8.31
N GLY A 50 6.68 -13.10 7.16
CA GLY A 50 7.95 -12.43 6.88
C GLY A 50 9.11 -13.37 6.56
N HIS A 51 8.86 -14.67 6.32
CA HIS A 51 9.88 -15.61 5.83
C HIS A 51 10.27 -15.31 4.38
N GLN A 52 9.34 -14.75 3.61
CA GLN A 52 9.59 -14.30 2.24
C GLN A 52 9.25 -12.81 2.12
N ARG A 53 10.09 -12.09 1.37
CA ARG A 53 10.00 -10.64 1.16
C ARG A 53 9.34 -10.36 -0.19
N PHE A 54 8.63 -9.25 -0.31
CA PHE A 54 8.21 -8.77 -1.63
C PHE A 54 9.41 -8.15 -2.35
N THR A 55 9.59 -8.50 -3.63
CA THR A 55 10.66 -7.93 -4.44
C THR A 55 10.28 -6.53 -4.92
N VAL A 56 11.28 -5.74 -5.31
CA VAL A 56 11.04 -4.40 -5.89
C VAL A 56 10.16 -4.48 -7.14
N ASP A 57 10.32 -5.52 -7.96
CA ASP A 57 9.48 -5.73 -9.15
C ASP A 57 8.01 -6.02 -8.79
N MET A 58 7.76 -6.78 -7.72
CA MET A 58 6.39 -7.02 -7.23
C MET A 58 5.75 -5.73 -6.73
N ILE A 59 6.52 -4.89 -6.02
CA ILE A 59 6.07 -3.59 -5.52
C ILE A 59 5.76 -2.65 -6.69
N ARG A 60 6.63 -2.60 -7.71
CA ARG A 60 6.42 -1.80 -8.93
C ARG A 60 5.15 -2.26 -9.66
N LYS A 61 4.96 -3.56 -9.84
CA LYS A 61 3.73 -4.12 -10.45
C LYS A 61 2.49 -3.77 -9.64
N ALA A 62 2.55 -3.86 -8.30
CA ALA A 62 1.45 -3.46 -7.44
C ALA A 62 1.09 -1.97 -7.60
N ALA A 63 2.09 -1.10 -7.73
CA ALA A 63 1.91 0.32 -8.02
C ALA A 63 1.17 0.54 -9.35
N GLU A 64 1.61 -0.14 -10.42
CA GLU A 64 1.03 -0.05 -11.76
C GLU A 64 -0.41 -0.59 -11.81
N VAL A 65 -0.65 -1.78 -11.26
CA VAL A 65 -1.95 -2.47 -11.32
C VAL A 65 -3.01 -1.74 -10.49
N TYR A 66 -2.63 -1.21 -9.32
CA TYR A 66 -3.59 -0.67 -8.36
C TYR A 66 -3.59 0.86 -8.24
N GLY A 67 -2.71 1.57 -8.98
CA GLY A 67 -2.61 3.03 -8.97
C GLY A 67 -2.04 3.59 -7.66
N ILE A 68 -1.01 2.92 -7.12
CA ILE A 68 -0.45 3.21 -5.80
C ILE A 68 0.84 4.01 -5.96
N ASP A 69 1.07 4.99 -5.08
CA ASP A 69 2.31 5.75 -5.02
C ASP A 69 3.45 4.85 -4.52
N THR A 70 4.51 4.69 -5.31
CA THR A 70 5.67 3.89 -4.91
C THR A 70 6.33 4.41 -3.63
N ASN A 71 6.32 5.74 -3.41
CA ASN A 71 6.86 6.34 -2.19
C ASN A 71 6.09 5.93 -0.94
N TRP A 72 4.82 5.55 -1.10
CA TRP A 72 4.07 4.95 -0.02
C TRP A 72 4.66 3.61 0.36
N PHE A 73 4.91 2.66 -0.53
CA PHE A 73 5.48 1.38 -0.10
C PHE A 73 6.77 1.52 0.74
N PHE A 74 7.63 2.48 0.41
CA PHE A 74 8.88 2.72 1.12
C PHE A 74 8.78 3.63 2.35
N GLY A 75 7.61 4.19 2.66
CA GLY A 75 7.41 5.03 3.84
C GLY A 75 7.74 6.51 3.66
N PHE A 76 8.15 6.95 2.47
CA PHE A 76 8.45 8.36 2.17
C PHE A 76 7.18 9.20 1.99
N SER A 77 6.05 8.56 1.68
CA SER A 77 4.74 9.19 1.53
C SER A 77 3.73 8.57 2.49
N ALA A 78 2.89 9.40 3.11
CA ALA A 78 1.72 8.94 3.85
C ALA A 78 0.55 8.57 2.92
N ARG A 79 0.62 8.94 1.64
CA ARG A 79 -0.49 8.81 0.68
C ARG A 79 -0.35 7.54 -0.14
N MET A 80 -1.33 6.65 -0.02
CA MET A 80 -1.35 5.39 -0.74
C MET A 80 -1.56 5.56 -2.26
N LYS A 81 -2.48 6.41 -2.69
CA LYS A 81 -2.78 6.60 -4.12
C LYS A 81 -1.87 7.65 -4.77
N SER A 82 -1.50 7.42 -6.02
CA SER A 82 -0.63 8.32 -6.79
C SER A 82 -1.36 9.56 -7.33
N ASN A 83 -2.66 9.45 -7.66
CA ASN A 83 -3.43 10.53 -8.27
C ASN A 83 -4.56 11.06 -7.36
N LEU A 84 -4.71 12.39 -7.35
CA LEU A 84 -5.79 13.08 -6.65
C LEU A 84 -7.18 12.73 -7.19
N LYS A 85 -7.28 12.44 -8.49
CA LYS A 85 -8.54 12.09 -9.15
C LYS A 85 -9.13 10.77 -8.65
N ASP A 86 -8.29 9.91 -8.09
CA ASP A 86 -8.70 8.62 -7.55
C ASP A 86 -9.08 8.71 -6.06
N LEU A 87 -8.94 9.89 -5.45
CA LEU A 87 -9.33 10.14 -4.07
C LEU A 87 -10.83 10.44 -3.99
N SER A 88 -11.48 9.86 -2.98
CA SER A 88 -12.81 10.27 -2.58
C SER A 88 -12.81 11.71 -2.07
N THR A 89 -13.98 12.36 -2.08
CA THR A 89 -14.15 13.73 -1.55
C THR A 89 -13.62 13.88 -0.13
N ILE A 90 -13.81 12.86 0.73
CA ILE A 90 -13.32 12.88 2.12
C ILE A 90 -11.79 12.85 2.15
N GLU A 91 -11.15 12.05 1.31
CA GLU A 91 -9.69 11.97 1.23
C GLU A 91 -9.09 13.29 0.71
N LEU A 92 -9.75 13.94 -0.25
CA LEU A 92 -9.38 15.27 -0.74
C LEU A 92 -9.48 16.33 0.36
N LEU A 93 -10.54 16.30 1.18
CA LEU A 93 -10.70 17.21 2.31
C LEU A 93 -9.61 17.01 3.36
N LYS A 94 -9.30 15.76 3.74
CA LYS A 94 -8.20 15.46 4.66
C LYS A 94 -6.85 15.96 4.13
N LEU A 95 -6.63 15.85 2.82
CA LEU A 95 -5.41 16.35 2.19
C LEU A 95 -5.33 17.88 2.26
N ALA A 96 -6.43 18.57 1.96
CA ALA A 96 -6.49 20.03 2.02
C ALA A 96 -6.22 20.55 3.43
N VAL A 97 -6.76 19.89 4.47
CA VAL A 97 -6.48 20.20 5.87
C VAL A 97 -5.01 20.01 6.20
N SER A 98 -4.42 18.87 5.83
CA SER A 98 -3.01 18.58 6.12
C SER A 98 -2.06 19.57 5.44
N GLU A 99 -2.37 20.04 4.24
CA GLU A 99 -1.54 21.03 3.57
C GLU A 99 -1.67 22.42 4.22
N ALA A 100 -2.88 22.82 4.62
CA ALA A 100 -3.10 24.04 5.38
C ALA A 100 -2.33 24.04 6.72
N GLU A 101 -2.28 22.90 7.41
CA GLU A 101 -1.49 22.74 8.64
C GLU A 101 0.02 22.93 8.40
N LYS A 102 0.57 22.39 7.31
CA LYS A 102 1.98 22.60 6.95
C LYS A 102 2.28 24.05 6.61
N GLU A 103 1.39 24.72 5.89
CA GLU A 103 1.55 26.16 5.61
C GLU A 103 1.54 26.98 6.90
N LEU A 104 0.67 26.63 7.86
CA LEU A 104 0.63 27.25 9.17
C LEU A 104 1.92 27.01 9.96
N ALA A 105 2.48 25.80 9.89
CA ALA A 105 3.73 25.43 10.55
C ALA A 105 4.96 26.15 9.96
N LYS A 106 4.97 26.45 8.66
CA LYS A 106 6.04 27.22 7.99
C LYS A 106 6.01 28.72 8.31
N LYS A 107 4.88 29.24 8.80
CA LYS A 107 4.70 30.66 9.17
C LYS A 107 5.08 30.96 10.63
N LYS A 108 5.41 29.94 11.43
CA LYS A 108 5.91 30.07 12.80
C LYS A 108 7.42 29.90 12.81
#